data_AF-A0A7V1ECJ5-F1
#
_entry.id   AF-A0A7V1ECJ5-F1
#
_cell.length_a   1.000
_cell.length_b   1.000
_cell.length_c   1.000
_cell.angle_alpha   90.00
_cell.angle_beta   90.00
_cell.angle_gamma   90.00
#
_symmetry.space_group_name_H-M   'P 1'
#
loop_
_entity.id
_entity.type
_entity.pdbx_description
1 polymer ?
#
loop_
_entity_poly.entity_id
_entity_poly.type
_entity_poly.pdbx_seq_one_letter_code
_entity_poly.pdbx_strand_id
1 'polypeptide(L)'
;MEGYILTEDLLIKRWPNDSSQTKIKDALSDINGVKHVDITEQKIHFEFYPNIVSKNQVTRIISNLGCLIKTEKQKKGVFSRYIERMAETNKRQFGNERLDCCKLNKRG
;
A
#
# COMPACT_ATOMS: atom_id res chain seq x y z
N MET A 1 -22.94 0.11 -14.58
CA MET A 1 -22.86 0.07 -13.10
C MET A 1 -22.08 1.29 -12.68
N GLU A 2 -22.75 2.32 -12.18
CA GLU A 2 -22.08 3.49 -11.60
C GLU A 2 -21.46 3.04 -10.27
N GLY A 3 -20.13 2.91 -10.25
CA GLY A 3 -19.41 2.57 -9.03
C GLY A 3 -19.49 3.74 -8.05
N TYR A 4 -19.90 3.46 -6.82
CA TYR A 4 -19.85 4.43 -5.73
C TYR A 4 -18.39 4.82 -5.46
N ILE A 5 -18.08 6.12 -5.49
CA ILE A 5 -16.75 6.65 -5.24
C ILE A 5 -16.74 7.24 -3.84
N LEU A 6 -15.72 6.89 -3.06
CA LEU A 6 -15.44 7.51 -1.78
C LEU A 6 -14.27 8.47 -1.90
N THR A 7 -14.38 9.57 -1.18
CA THR A 7 -13.36 10.61 -1.12
C THR A 7 -12.78 10.65 0.29
N GLU A 8 -11.46 10.64 0.40
CA GLU A 8 -10.76 10.62 1.68
C GLU A 8 -9.58 11.60 1.68
N ASP A 9 -9.36 12.21 2.84
CA ASP A 9 -8.24 13.11 3.10
C ASP A 9 -7.30 12.48 4.14
N LEU A 10 -6.01 12.42 3.82
CA LEU A 10 -4.96 12.00 4.73
C LEU A 10 -4.03 13.15 5.04
N LEU A 11 -3.96 13.54 6.31
CA LEU A 11 -3.04 14.55 6.79
C LEU A 11 -1.62 14.00 6.88
N ILE A 12 -0.65 14.73 6.34
CA ILE A 12 0.76 14.35 6.39
C ILE A 12 1.45 15.11 7.52
N LYS A 13 2.13 14.34 8.36
CA LYS A 13 2.97 14.86 9.43
C LYS A 13 4.37 15.20 8.92
N ARG A 14 4.91 14.39 8.01
CA ARG A 14 6.25 14.59 7.45
C ARG A 14 6.40 13.87 6.12
N TRP A 15 6.92 14.60 5.14
CA TRP A 15 7.38 14.06 3.87
C TRP A 15 8.80 13.50 4.00
N PRO A 16 9.12 12.40 3.28
CA PRO A 16 10.48 11.89 3.23
C PRO A 16 11.40 12.88 2.53
N ASN A 17 11.10 13.22 1.27
CA ASN A 17 11.90 14.09 0.39
C ASN A 17 10.98 14.96 -0.50
N ASP A 18 11.51 15.99 -1.13
CA ASP A 18 10.76 16.86 -2.07
C ASP A 18 10.21 16.08 -3.29
N SER A 19 10.95 15.06 -3.75
CA SER A 19 10.50 14.17 -4.85
C SER A 19 9.54 13.06 -4.40
N SER A 20 9.22 12.96 -3.10
CA SER A 20 8.33 11.90 -2.60
C SER A 20 6.88 12.11 -3.01
N GLN A 21 6.46 13.35 -3.22
CA GLN A 21 5.09 13.67 -3.65
C GLN A 21 4.78 13.04 -5.01
N THR A 22 5.68 13.19 -5.98
CA THR A 22 5.53 12.60 -7.31
C THR A 22 5.48 11.07 -7.24
N LYS A 23 6.41 10.45 -6.50
CA LYS A 23 6.43 8.99 -6.33
C LYS A 23 5.15 8.44 -5.70
N ILE A 24 4.59 9.17 -4.73
CA ILE A 24 3.33 8.79 -4.09
C ILE A 24 2.17 8.97 -5.06
N LYS A 25 2.16 10.06 -5.83
CA LYS A 25 1.15 10.27 -6.86
C LYS A 25 1.16 9.13 -7.88
N ASP A 26 2.33 8.80 -8.43
CA ASP A 26 2.50 7.73 -9.40
C ASP A 26 2.06 6.38 -8.80
N ALA A 27 2.54 6.06 -7.59
CA ALA A 27 2.19 4.83 -6.90
C ALA A 27 0.69 4.73 -6.57
N LEU A 28 0.00 5.83 -6.33
CA LEU A 28 -1.44 5.84 -6.07
C LEU A 28 -2.26 5.78 -7.36
N SER A 29 -1.79 6.43 -8.43
CA SER A 29 -2.41 6.36 -9.76
C SER A 29 -2.30 4.99 -10.40
N ASP A 30 -1.24 4.22 -10.09
CA ASP A 30 -1.08 2.83 -10.54
C ASP A 30 -2.00 1.83 -9.81
N ILE A 31 -2.67 2.24 -8.73
CA ILE A 31 -3.58 1.37 -7.99
C ILE A 31 -4.89 1.26 -8.74
N ASN A 32 -5.21 0.04 -9.17
CA ASN A 32 -6.52 -0.27 -9.70
C ASN A 32 -7.60 0.04 -8.63
N GLY A 33 -8.54 0.92 -8.98
CA GLY A 33 -9.59 1.38 -8.07
C GLY A 33 -9.39 2.79 -7.51
N VAL A 34 -8.23 3.42 -7.71
CA VAL A 34 -8.04 4.86 -7.43
C VAL A 34 -8.38 5.65 -8.69
N LYS A 35 -9.26 6.64 -8.57
CA LYS A 35 -9.75 7.44 -9.70
C LYS A 35 -9.06 8.79 -9.78
N HIS A 36 -8.88 9.43 -8.65
CA HIS A 36 -8.28 10.76 -8.58
C HIS A 36 -7.37 10.86 -7.36
N VAL A 37 -6.24 11.56 -7.53
CA VAL A 37 -5.26 11.80 -6.47
C VAL A 37 -4.80 13.24 -6.60
N ASP A 38 -5.06 14.01 -5.55
CA ASP A 38 -4.57 15.37 -5.39
C ASP A 38 -3.68 15.44 -4.15
N ILE A 39 -2.48 15.99 -4.33
CA ILE A 39 -1.48 16.08 -3.27
C ILE A 39 -1.17 17.54 -3.04
N THR A 40 -1.35 17.98 -1.80
CA THR A 40 -0.98 19.30 -1.33
C THR A 40 0.14 19.18 -0.29
N GLU A 41 0.74 20.29 0.13
CA GLU A 41 1.86 20.30 1.08
C GLU A 41 1.57 19.58 2.41
N GLN A 42 0.30 19.54 2.84
CA GLN A 42 -0.07 19.02 4.16
C GLN A 42 -1.08 17.86 4.12
N LYS A 43 -1.67 17.57 2.96
CA LYS A 43 -2.68 16.52 2.82
C LYS A 43 -2.62 15.82 1.46
N ILE A 44 -2.96 14.54 1.47
CA ILE A 44 -3.27 13.76 0.26
C ILE A 44 -4.77 13.57 0.23
N HIS A 45 -5.39 14.07 -0.83
CA HIS A 45 -6.77 13.86 -1.18
C HIS A 45 -6.86 12.78 -2.25
N PHE A 46 -7.72 11.79 -2.07
CA PHE A 46 -7.90 10.76 -3.10
C PHE A 46 -9.33 10.25 -3.16
N GLU A 47 -9.73 9.92 -4.38
CA GLU A 47 -11.01 9.32 -4.72
C GLU A 47 -10.80 7.87 -5.13
N PHE A 48 -11.56 6.96 -4.55
CA PHE A 48 -11.40 5.53 -4.80
C PHE A 48 -12.71 4.76 -4.78
N TYR A 49 -12.72 3.61 -5.44
CA TYR A 49 -13.81 2.65 -5.41
C TYR A 49 -13.63 1.70 -4.21
N PRO A 50 -14.47 1.78 -3.16
CA PRO A 50 -14.33 0.95 -1.96
C PRO A 50 -14.51 -0.56 -2.22
N ASN A 51 -15.12 -0.91 -3.35
CA ASN A 51 -15.28 -2.29 -3.80
C ASN A 51 -13.99 -2.90 -4.37
N ILE A 52 -13.00 -2.07 -4.69
CA ILE A 52 -11.72 -2.47 -5.32
C ILE A 52 -10.56 -2.25 -4.35
N VAL A 53 -10.51 -1.07 -3.71
CA VAL A 53 -9.43 -0.69 -2.81
C VAL A 53 -10.00 -0.10 -1.52
N SER A 54 -9.36 -0.41 -0.40
CA SER A 54 -9.72 0.14 0.91
C SER A 54 -8.79 1.30 1.31
N LYS A 55 -9.32 2.25 2.09
CA LYS A 55 -8.53 3.33 2.73
C LYS A 55 -7.28 2.80 3.43
N ASN A 56 -7.38 1.65 4.09
CA ASN A 56 -6.27 1.04 4.81
C ASN A 56 -5.14 0.58 3.87
N GLN A 57 -5.46 0.08 2.68
CA GLN A 57 -4.45 -0.28 1.68
C GLN A 57 -3.72 0.96 1.17
N VAL A 58 -4.46 2.01 0.82
CA VAL A 58 -3.88 3.30 0.38
C VAL A 58 -2.95 3.87 1.46
N THR A 59 -3.42 3.89 2.71
CA THR A 59 -2.63 4.38 3.86
C THR A 59 -1.34 3.58 4.06
N ARG A 60 -1.38 2.25 3.88
CA ARG A 60 -0.20 1.39 3.99
C ARG A 60 0.82 1.66 2.89
N ILE A 61 0.37 1.85 1.65
CA ILE A 61 1.26 2.14 0.52
C ILE A 61 2.00 3.46 0.76
N ILE A 62 1.26 4.51 1.15
CA ILE A 62 1.84 5.81 1.49
C ILE A 62 2.84 5.67 2.66
N SER A 63 2.50 4.89 3.69
CA SER A 63 3.39 4.66 4.83
C SER A 63 4.66 3.89 4.44
N ASN A 64 4.56 2.90 3.54
CA ASN A 64 5.69 2.11 3.04
C ASN A 64 6.65 2.93 2.17
N LEU A 65 6.15 3.99 1.51
CA LEU A 65 6.96 4.96 0.79
C LEU A 65 7.68 5.95 1.73
N GLY A 66 7.52 5.80 3.06
CA GLY A 66 8.19 6.57 4.09
C GLY A 66 7.43 7.82 4.56
N CYS A 67 6.21 8.04 4.06
CA CYS A 67 5.40 9.17 4.50
C CYS A 67 4.82 8.93 5.89
N LEU A 68 5.03 9.88 6.81
CA LEU A 68 4.40 9.85 8.12
C LEU A 68 3.02 10.48 8.03
N ILE A 69 1.99 9.64 8.04
CA ILE A 69 0.59 10.07 8.04
C ILE A 69 0.16 10.35 9.48
N LYS A 70 -0.54 11.45 9.70
CA LYS A 70 -1.15 11.78 10.98
C LYS A 70 -2.43 10.95 11.13
N THR A 71 -2.28 9.69 11.53
CA THR A 71 -3.42 8.84 11.88
C THR A 71 -4.08 9.39 13.15
N GLU A 72 -5.34 9.76 13.07
CA GLU A 72 -6.19 9.81 14.26
C GLU A 72 -6.11 8.44 14.95
N LYS A 73 -5.88 8.44 16.27
CA LYS A 73 -5.46 7.28 17.08
C LYS A 73 -6.17 5.97 16.72
N GLN A 74 -5.68 5.23 15.73
CA GLN A 74 -6.13 3.87 15.48
C GLN A 74 -5.47 2.98 16.53
N LYS A 75 -6.30 2.28 17.32
CA LYS A 75 -5.87 1.32 18.34
C LYS A 75 -5.01 0.24 17.67
N LYS A 76 -3.68 0.40 17.73
CA LYS A 76 -2.68 -0.63 17.38
C LYS A 76 -2.94 -1.85 18.27
N GLY A 77 -3.55 -2.90 17.75
CA GLY A 77 -3.78 -4.10 18.56
C GLY A 77 -4.18 -5.36 17.80
N VAL A 78 -4.85 -5.24 16.64
CA VAL A 78 -5.48 -6.44 16.02
C VAL A 78 -4.93 -6.77 14.63
N PHE A 79 -4.57 -5.76 13.82
CA PHE A 79 -4.18 -5.98 12.42
C PHE A 79 -2.69 -6.28 12.18
N SER A 80 -1.78 -5.97 13.12
CA SER A 80 -0.36 -6.35 12.96
C SER A 80 -0.20 -7.86 12.98
N ARG A 81 -0.91 -8.54 13.90
CA ARG A 81 -0.91 -10.00 14.04
C ARG A 81 -1.36 -10.73 12.77
N TYR A 82 -2.29 -10.16 12.01
CA TYR A 82 -2.77 -10.80 10.78
C TYR A 82 -1.73 -10.75 9.67
N ILE A 83 -1.06 -9.60 9.49
CA ILE A 83 0.01 -9.45 8.49
C ILE A 83 1.27 -10.24 8.91
N GLU A 84 1.62 -10.24 10.20
CA GLU A 84 2.69 -11.09 10.73
C GLU A 84 2.39 -12.56 10.49
N ARG A 85 1.16 -13.02 10.72
CA ARG A 85 0.75 -14.40 10.42
C ARG A 85 0.81 -14.70 8.92
N MET A 86 0.45 -13.77 8.06
CA MET A 86 0.53 -13.97 6.60
C MET A 86 1.99 -14.05 6.13
N ALA A 87 2.87 -13.21 6.66
CA ALA A 87 4.31 -13.27 6.42
C ALA A 87 4.95 -14.57 6.97
N GLU A 88 4.53 -15.03 8.14
CA GLU A 88 4.92 -16.34 8.69
C GLU A 88 4.41 -17.51 7.84
N THR A 89 3.19 -17.40 7.30
CA THR A 89 2.59 -18.46 6.47
C THR A 89 3.30 -18.55 5.12
N ASN A 90 3.65 -17.42 4.51
CA ASN A 90 4.50 -17.38 3.31
C ASN A 90 5.90 -17.97 3.60
N LYS A 91 6.52 -17.65 4.74
CA LYS A 91 7.81 -18.28 5.13
C LYS A 91 7.71 -19.79 5.35
N ARG A 92 6.56 -20.31 5.79
CA ARG A 92 6.35 -21.75 5.99
C ARG A 92 5.99 -22.49 4.70
N GLN A 93 5.23 -21.89 3.78
CA GLN A 93 4.88 -22.51 2.50
C GLN A 93 6.00 -22.43 1.47
N PHE A 94 6.78 -21.35 1.46
CA PHE A 94 7.95 -21.17 0.58
C PHE A 94 9.21 -21.49 1.37
N GLY A 95 9.33 -22.75 1.82
CA GLY A 95 10.44 -23.25 2.63
C GLY A 95 11.82 -22.81 2.13
N ASN A 96 12.81 -22.87 3.03
CA ASN A 96 14.22 -22.47 2.90
C ASN A 96 15.02 -23.10 1.73
N GLU A 97 14.45 -23.27 0.54
CA GLU A 97 15.19 -23.57 -0.66
C GLU A 97 15.56 -22.27 -1.36
N ARG A 98 16.88 -22.04 -1.44
CA ARG A 98 17.44 -21.12 -2.42
C ARG A 98 16.90 -21.57 -3.77
N LEU A 99 16.23 -20.68 -4.50
CA LEU A 99 15.89 -20.88 -5.90
C LEU A 99 17.18 -21.17 -6.67
N ASP A 100 17.56 -22.43 -6.77
CA ASP A 100 18.59 -22.92 -7.67
C ASP A 100 18.03 -22.81 -9.08
N CYS A 101 18.22 -21.63 -9.67
CA CYS A 101 17.75 -21.24 -11.00
C CYS A 101 18.36 -22.09 -12.15
N CYS A 102 19.00 -23.23 -11.86
CA CYS A 102 19.78 -24.03 -12.81
C CYS A 102 19.26 -25.46 -13.07
N LYS A 103 18.09 -25.87 -12.55
CA LYS A 103 17.52 -27.22 -12.83
C LYS A 103 16.35 -27.27 -13.80
N LEU A 104 16.07 -26.19 -14.53
CA LEU A 104 14.97 -26.16 -15.51
C LEU A 104 15.41 -26.38 -16.97
N ASN A 105 16.63 -26.86 -17.20
CA ASN A 105 17.10 -27.09 -18.57
C ASN A 105 18.00 -28.32 -18.70
N LYS A 106 17.42 -29.52 -18.61
CA LYS A 106 17.84 -30.68 -19.40
C LYS A 106 16.61 -31.49 -19.82
N ARG A 107 16.19 -31.27 -21.07
CA ARG A 107 15.53 -32.27 -21.91
C ARG A 107 16.54 -33.39 -22.19
N GLY A 108 16.08 -34.63 -22.16
CA GLY A 108 16.79 -35.85 -22.52
C GLY A 108 15.88 -37.03 -22.24
#